data_AF-A0A7C4Z054-F1
#
_entry.id   AF-A0A7C4Z054-F1
#
_cell.length_a   1.000
_cell.length_b   1.000
_cell.length_c   1.000
_cell.angle_alpha   90.00
_cell.angle_beta   90.00
_cell.angle_gamma   90.00
#
_symmetry.space_group_name_H-M   'P 1'
#
loop_
_entity.id
_entity.type
_entity.pdbx_description
1 polymer ?
#
loop_
_entity_poly.entity_id
_entity_poly.type
_entity_poly.pdbx_seq_one_letter_code
_entity_poly.pdbx_strand_id
1 'polypeptide(L)'
;MIIVENPYETKNRLQLKGNFHTHTTRSDGMLSPQEVINRYSELGYDFLSFSDHDVLAGEKDYQLFNNNGLVLIPGVEISANGPHLLYIDSEKEIQVNQKRQEILNEIQEISKKTGRGFAIVNHPDWENQFDHCSIEQLREWVGFLGIEIYNGVIGRLDGSQYSLNKWDILLSEGKKIWGFANDDSHRPPDIGLGWNIVFAKEKTKNSIIDEIIKGNFYCSTGVVIKNIECDGKKIYVETENAKKIAGIQNTGKRFSVVYSNSIEVDIPVDAKYVRFECWAEAEQMAWTQPFFILNKQIPVETEYISQWLLSDLLDIENLDFTSFSDALKQSKKKISCHPSGTALAGFVDLREISNMQAGIIYAVADISFEKSTKAIISLGYDGPIKLWFNGKELFYGPGKNPAIRDQTKIYATAKKGNNQIAIAFDTNNGKGWGFFCKIIPVD
;
A
#
# COMPACT_ATOMS: atom_id res chain seq x y z
N MET A 1 -1.45 -6.90 -19.40
CA MET A 1 -1.19 -8.30 -18.94
C MET A 1 -1.33 -8.30 -17.43
N ILE A 2 -2.19 -9.13 -16.84
CA ILE A 2 -2.34 -9.15 -15.38
C ILE A 2 -1.20 -10.00 -14.79
N ILE A 3 -0.50 -9.45 -13.80
CA ILE A 3 0.41 -10.18 -12.93
C ILE A 3 -0.25 -10.26 -11.55
N VAL A 4 -0.20 -11.44 -10.97
CA VAL A 4 -0.72 -11.69 -9.64
C VAL A 4 0.47 -11.96 -8.74
N GLU A 5 0.67 -11.10 -7.76
CA GLU A 5 1.57 -11.41 -6.66
C GLU A 5 0.78 -12.27 -5.67
N ASN A 6 0.96 -13.58 -5.80
CA ASN A 6 0.38 -14.56 -4.90
C ASN A 6 1.28 -14.71 -3.66
N PRO A 7 0.82 -14.39 -2.44
CA PRO A 7 1.60 -14.58 -1.23
C PRO A 7 1.63 -16.04 -0.75
N TYR A 8 0.82 -16.92 -1.36
CA TYR A 8 0.62 -18.30 -0.90
C TYR A 8 1.53 -19.31 -1.57
N GLU A 9 2.28 -20.04 -0.74
CA GLU A 9 2.93 -21.29 -1.08
C GLU A 9 2.49 -22.35 -0.07
N THR A 10 1.47 -23.15 -0.40
CA THR A 10 0.82 -24.10 0.52
C THR A 10 1.37 -25.52 0.41
N LYS A 11 2.00 -25.87 -0.70
CA LYS A 11 2.48 -27.23 -0.97
C LYS A 11 3.60 -27.63 -0.03
N ASN A 12 3.46 -28.80 0.59
CA ASN A 12 4.44 -29.35 1.55
C ASN A 12 4.77 -28.35 2.67
N ARG A 13 3.75 -27.67 3.20
CA ARG A 13 3.87 -26.78 4.36
C ARG A 13 3.06 -27.32 5.54
N LEU A 14 3.55 -27.04 6.75
CA LEU A 14 2.82 -27.16 7.99
C LEU A 14 1.86 -25.97 8.11
N GLN A 15 0.68 -26.18 8.68
CA GLN A 15 -0.18 -25.10 9.14
C GLN A 15 0.08 -24.88 10.63
N LEU A 16 0.71 -23.77 10.97
CA LEU A 16 1.07 -23.44 12.35
C LEU A 16 0.17 -22.34 12.88
N LYS A 17 -0.53 -22.61 13.99
CA LYS A 17 -1.42 -21.65 14.64
C LYS A 17 -0.66 -20.76 15.61
N GLY A 18 -0.90 -19.45 15.59
CA GLY A 18 -0.24 -18.58 16.55
C GLY A 18 -0.85 -17.20 16.76
N ASN A 19 -0.41 -16.55 17.83
CA ASN A 19 -0.88 -15.24 18.27
C ASN A 19 0.32 -14.31 18.54
N PHE A 20 0.21 -13.04 18.15
CA PHE A 20 1.24 -12.03 18.37
C PHE A 20 0.94 -11.04 19.49
N HIS A 21 -0.32 -10.96 19.93
CA HIS A 21 -0.76 -9.94 20.87
C HIS A 21 -1.28 -10.58 22.15
N THR A 22 -0.44 -10.60 23.19
CA THR A 22 -0.69 -11.31 24.45
C THR A 22 -0.03 -10.58 25.62
N HIS A 23 -0.80 -10.28 26.66
CA HIS A 23 -0.32 -9.63 27.86
C HIS A 23 -0.17 -10.60 29.03
N THR A 24 0.82 -10.34 29.88
CA THR A 24 1.13 -11.12 31.07
C THR A 24 1.16 -10.21 32.30
N THR A 25 1.45 -10.77 33.49
CA THR A 25 1.68 -9.98 34.71
C THR A 25 2.92 -9.07 34.64
N ARG A 26 3.65 -9.02 33.51
CA ARG A 26 4.78 -8.09 33.31
C ARG A 26 4.33 -6.70 32.88
N SER A 27 3.13 -6.55 32.29
CA SER A 27 2.40 -5.29 32.18
C SER A 27 1.13 -5.32 33.02
N ASP A 28 -0.01 -5.60 32.41
CA ASP A 28 -1.37 -5.45 32.94
C ASP A 28 -2.26 -6.69 32.69
N GLY A 29 -1.66 -7.77 32.20
CA GLY A 29 -2.30 -9.08 32.13
C GLY A 29 -2.48 -9.72 33.51
N MET A 30 -3.53 -10.53 33.64
CA MET A 30 -3.87 -11.23 34.88
C MET A 30 -3.08 -12.52 35.12
N LEU A 31 -2.46 -13.08 34.07
CA LEU A 31 -1.80 -14.38 34.11
C LEU A 31 -0.28 -14.21 34.04
N SER A 32 0.44 -15.02 34.81
CA SER A 32 1.90 -15.07 34.70
C SER A 32 2.34 -15.57 33.32
N PRO A 33 3.56 -15.25 32.86
CA PRO A 33 4.08 -15.74 31.58
C PRO A 33 3.94 -17.26 31.38
N GLN A 34 4.18 -18.06 32.42
CA GLN A 34 4.04 -19.52 32.34
C GLN A 34 2.58 -19.97 32.24
N GLU A 35 1.65 -19.33 32.94
CA GLU A 35 0.22 -19.64 32.83
C GLU A 35 -0.30 -19.30 31.44
N VAL A 36 0.13 -18.19 30.86
CA VAL A 36 -0.19 -17.82 29.47
C VAL A 36 0.30 -18.91 28.51
N ILE A 37 1.56 -19.33 28.59
CA ILE A 37 2.09 -20.44 27.78
C ILE A 37 1.25 -21.71 27.90
N ASN A 38 0.88 -22.09 29.13
CA ASN A 38 0.07 -23.27 29.38
C ASN A 38 -1.29 -23.19 28.65
N ARG A 39 -1.99 -22.05 28.76
CA ARG A 39 -3.30 -21.85 28.11
C ARG A 39 -3.23 -21.93 26.59
N TYR A 40 -2.28 -21.26 25.97
CA TYR A 40 -2.14 -21.29 24.51
C TYR A 40 -1.72 -22.68 24.01
N SER A 41 -0.84 -23.38 24.74
CA SER A 41 -0.48 -24.77 24.44
C SER A 41 -1.67 -25.73 24.55
N GLU A 42 -2.51 -25.59 25.59
CA GLU A 42 -3.75 -26.37 25.76
C GLU A 42 -4.75 -26.17 24.60
N LEU A 43 -4.74 -24.97 23.98
CA LEU A 43 -5.57 -24.64 22.82
C LEU A 43 -4.94 -25.01 21.47
N GLY A 44 -3.82 -25.73 21.48
CA GLY A 44 -3.15 -26.24 20.29
C GLY A 44 -2.46 -25.15 19.47
N TYR A 45 -2.03 -24.05 20.08
CA TYR A 45 -1.18 -23.08 19.40
C TYR A 45 0.22 -23.70 19.16
N ASP A 46 0.89 -23.21 18.13
CA ASP A 46 2.23 -23.61 17.73
C ASP A 46 3.27 -22.54 18.01
N PHE A 47 2.87 -21.26 17.99
CA PHE A 47 3.73 -20.14 18.31
C PHE A 47 2.99 -19.04 19.06
N LEU A 48 3.74 -18.25 19.83
CA LEU A 48 3.21 -17.20 20.69
C LEU A 48 4.24 -16.09 20.86
N SER A 49 3.78 -14.84 20.86
CA SER A 49 4.54 -13.69 21.33
C SER A 49 3.93 -13.17 22.62
N PHE A 50 4.78 -12.86 23.61
CA PHE A 50 4.38 -11.91 24.65
C PHE A 50 4.61 -10.52 24.09
N SER A 51 3.67 -9.62 24.38
CA SER A 51 3.69 -8.25 23.91
C SER A 51 3.28 -7.31 25.04
N ASP A 52 3.78 -7.55 26.25
CA ASP A 52 3.54 -6.70 27.40
C ASP A 52 3.84 -5.22 27.06
N HIS A 53 3.00 -4.31 27.54
CA HIS A 53 3.12 -2.87 27.26
C HIS A 53 4.51 -2.32 27.61
N ASP A 54 5.24 -1.88 26.59
CA ASP A 54 6.56 -1.24 26.68
C ASP A 54 7.62 -2.07 27.43
N VAL A 55 7.39 -3.37 27.64
CA VAL A 55 8.29 -4.32 28.32
C VAL A 55 8.65 -5.45 27.37
N LEU A 56 9.90 -5.47 26.89
CA LEU A 56 10.37 -6.52 26.00
C LEU A 56 10.59 -7.83 26.77
N ALA A 57 9.93 -8.90 26.35
CA ALA A 57 10.30 -10.26 26.70
C ALA A 57 11.27 -10.81 25.64
N GLY A 58 12.55 -10.87 25.97
CA GLY A 58 13.60 -11.32 25.05
C GLY A 58 13.82 -12.83 25.07
N GLU A 59 14.69 -13.33 24.18
CA GLU A 59 15.01 -14.76 24.11
C GLU A 59 15.57 -15.32 25.43
N LYS A 60 16.32 -14.50 26.19
CA LYS A 60 16.84 -14.89 27.50
C LYS A 60 15.73 -15.10 28.53
N ASP A 61 14.66 -14.30 28.48
CA ASP A 61 13.50 -14.51 29.33
C ASP A 61 12.83 -15.84 29.02
N TYR A 62 12.67 -16.15 27.73
CA TYR A 62 11.99 -17.36 27.30
C TYR A 62 12.69 -18.65 27.70
N GLN A 63 14.01 -18.62 27.89
CA GLN A 63 14.77 -19.75 28.43
C GLN A 63 14.41 -20.11 29.87
N LEU A 64 13.74 -19.21 30.60
CA LEU A 64 13.30 -19.43 31.98
C LEU A 64 11.95 -20.16 32.07
N PHE A 65 11.23 -20.28 30.96
CA PHE A 65 9.89 -20.87 30.92
C PHE A 65 9.90 -22.24 30.26
N ASN A 66 8.97 -23.10 30.68
CA ASN A 66 8.64 -24.29 29.91
C ASN A 66 7.71 -23.87 28.76
N ASN A 67 8.22 -23.90 27.53
CA ASN A 67 7.48 -23.46 26.36
C ASN A 67 6.35 -24.43 25.94
N ASN A 68 6.23 -25.63 26.54
CA ASN A 68 5.26 -26.66 26.16
C ASN A 68 5.19 -26.93 24.65
N GLY A 69 6.33 -26.87 23.97
CA GLY A 69 6.42 -27.08 22.51
C GLY A 69 5.94 -25.90 21.65
N LEU A 70 5.62 -24.74 22.24
CA LEU A 70 5.41 -23.50 21.52
C LEU A 70 6.75 -22.93 21.02
N VAL A 71 6.73 -22.33 19.84
CA VAL A 71 7.76 -21.40 19.39
C VAL A 71 7.46 -20.04 19.99
N LEU A 72 8.26 -19.61 20.97
CA LEU A 72 8.13 -18.29 21.58
C LEU A 72 8.91 -17.25 20.77
N ILE A 73 8.23 -16.19 20.36
CA ILE A 73 8.76 -15.14 19.47
C ILE A 73 8.85 -13.84 20.27
N PRO A 74 10.03 -13.21 20.40
CA PRO A 74 10.16 -11.97 21.16
C PRO A 74 9.25 -10.89 20.61
N GLY A 75 8.58 -10.16 21.49
CA GLY A 75 7.75 -9.03 21.10
C GLY A 75 7.51 -8.07 22.24
N VAL A 76 6.96 -6.91 21.88
CA VAL A 76 6.57 -5.84 22.79
C VAL A 76 5.44 -5.05 22.15
N GLU A 77 4.46 -4.63 22.94
CA GLU A 77 3.49 -3.64 22.50
C GLU A 77 3.93 -2.24 22.89
N ILE A 78 4.25 -1.43 21.90
CA ILE A 78 4.65 -0.04 22.09
C ILE A 78 3.40 0.80 22.24
N SER A 79 3.20 1.30 23.46
CA SER A 79 1.88 1.76 23.90
C SER A 79 1.95 3.19 24.41
N ALA A 80 3.02 3.56 25.11
CA ALA A 80 3.11 4.90 25.68
C ALA A 80 2.99 6.01 24.62
N ASN A 81 2.10 6.96 24.90
CA ASN A 81 1.95 8.27 24.24
C ASN A 81 1.50 8.24 22.76
N GLY A 82 0.81 7.21 22.30
CA GLY A 82 0.23 7.22 20.94
C GLY A 82 -0.47 5.92 20.56
N PRO A 83 -0.92 5.79 19.31
CA PRO A 83 -1.57 4.56 18.84
C PRO A 83 -0.65 3.35 18.97
N HIS A 84 -1.17 2.21 19.38
CA HIS A 84 -0.34 1.06 19.72
C HIS A 84 0.29 0.38 18.51
N LEU A 85 1.51 -0.14 18.68
CA LEU A 85 2.23 -0.92 17.69
C LEU A 85 2.80 -2.18 18.33
N LEU A 86 2.61 -3.34 17.72
CA LEU A 86 3.48 -4.47 18.02
C LEU A 86 4.82 -4.31 17.32
N TYR A 87 5.89 -4.54 18.05
CA TYR A 87 7.21 -4.85 17.50
C TYR A 87 7.47 -6.34 17.75
N ILE A 88 7.61 -7.13 16.68
CA ILE A 88 7.69 -8.61 16.72
C ILE A 88 9.01 -9.10 16.15
N ASP A 89 9.49 -10.23 16.66
CA ASP A 89 10.87 -10.73 16.52
C ASP A 89 11.88 -9.65 16.93
N SER A 90 11.57 -8.97 18.03
CA SER A 90 12.33 -7.86 18.55
C SER A 90 13.73 -8.29 18.97
N GLU A 91 14.73 -7.67 18.36
CA GLU A 91 16.14 -7.94 18.67
C GLU A 91 16.57 -7.24 19.97
N LYS A 92 16.06 -6.04 20.21
CA LYS A 92 16.41 -5.20 21.36
C LYS A 92 15.26 -4.26 21.72
N GLU A 93 15.33 -3.69 22.92
CA GLU A 93 14.46 -2.59 23.31
C GLU A 93 14.69 -1.37 22.42
N ILE A 94 13.61 -0.59 22.23
CA ILE A 94 13.63 0.68 21.51
C ILE A 94 13.06 1.78 22.39
N GLN A 95 13.50 3.02 22.16
CA GLN A 95 13.06 4.14 22.98
C GLN A 95 11.65 4.57 22.58
N VAL A 96 10.68 4.32 23.46
CA VAL A 96 9.28 4.67 23.22
C VAL A 96 9.08 6.19 23.19
N ASN A 97 8.32 6.66 22.20
CA ASN A 97 7.91 8.04 22.09
C ASN A 97 6.59 8.15 21.27
N GLN A 98 5.95 9.33 21.31
CA GLN A 98 4.66 9.57 20.65
C GLN A 98 4.71 9.55 19.10
N LYS A 99 5.88 9.75 18.50
CA LYS A 99 6.04 9.86 17.05
C LYS A 99 6.22 8.49 16.44
N ARG A 100 5.11 7.83 16.12
CA ARG A 100 5.12 6.45 15.61
C ARG A 100 5.95 6.26 14.34
N GLN A 101 6.06 7.25 13.45
CA GLN A 101 6.96 7.13 12.30
C GLN A 101 8.45 7.02 12.69
N GLU A 102 8.90 7.66 13.78
CA GLU A 102 10.29 7.53 14.25
C GLU A 102 10.55 6.10 14.78
N ILE A 103 9.58 5.53 15.50
CA ILE A 103 9.61 4.13 15.96
C ILE A 103 9.65 3.16 14.77
N LEU A 104 8.77 3.36 13.78
CA LEU A 104 8.72 2.51 12.58
C LEU A 104 10.04 2.58 11.80
N ASN A 105 10.66 3.76 11.71
CA ASN A 105 11.97 3.93 11.11
C ASN A 105 13.06 3.16 11.89
N GLU A 106 13.05 3.23 13.22
CA GLU A 106 14.01 2.50 14.05
C GLU A 106 13.86 0.98 13.87
N ILE A 107 12.64 0.45 13.89
CA ILE A 107 12.35 -0.97 13.65
C ILE A 107 12.87 -1.39 12.26
N GLN A 108 12.64 -0.59 11.23
CA GLN A 108 13.14 -0.85 9.88
C GLN A 108 14.68 -0.84 9.81
N GLU A 109 15.34 0.10 10.49
CA GLU A 109 16.80 0.15 10.52
C GLU A 109 17.40 -1.04 11.28
N ILE A 110 16.74 -1.54 12.33
CA ILE A 110 17.13 -2.79 13.01
C ILE A 110 16.94 -3.97 12.06
N SER A 111 15.79 -4.07 11.39
CA SER A 111 15.46 -5.12 10.43
C SER A 111 16.48 -5.22 9.30
N LYS A 112 16.87 -4.09 8.70
CA LYS A 112 17.90 -4.05 7.65
C LYS A 112 19.27 -4.53 8.14
N LYS A 113 19.62 -4.27 9.40
CA LYS A 113 20.95 -4.62 9.97
C LYS A 113 21.03 -6.05 10.45
N THR A 114 19.92 -6.59 10.95
CA THR A 114 19.91 -7.86 11.70
C THR A 114 19.11 -8.96 11.00
N GLY A 115 18.26 -8.59 10.04
CA GLY A 115 17.26 -9.48 9.46
C GLY A 115 16.08 -9.77 10.39
N ARG A 116 16.00 -9.07 11.53
CA ARG A 116 15.00 -9.32 12.58
C ARG A 116 14.16 -8.10 12.86
N GLY A 117 12.90 -8.32 13.19
CA GLY A 117 12.01 -7.25 13.60
C GLY A 117 11.09 -6.75 12.50
N PHE A 118 9.81 -6.64 12.82
CA PHE A 118 8.81 -5.95 12.02
C PHE A 118 7.72 -5.36 12.92
N ALA A 119 6.97 -4.39 12.37
CA ALA A 119 5.89 -3.71 13.08
C ALA A 119 4.51 -4.13 12.57
N ILE A 120 3.54 -4.23 13.48
CA ILE A 120 2.11 -4.35 13.20
C ILE A 120 1.40 -3.18 13.90
N VAL A 121 0.47 -2.51 13.23
CA VAL A 121 -0.38 -1.50 13.88
C VAL A 121 -1.54 -2.19 14.57
N ASN A 122 -1.75 -1.89 15.84
CA ASN A 122 -2.73 -2.61 16.65
C ASN A 122 -4.09 -1.94 16.58
N HIS A 123 -5.12 -2.79 16.66
CA HIS A 123 -6.52 -2.46 16.86
C HIS A 123 -6.93 -1.02 16.44
N PRO A 124 -6.87 -0.67 15.13
CA PRO A 124 -7.07 0.70 14.67
C PRO A 124 -8.44 1.31 15.02
N ASP A 125 -9.46 0.47 15.19
CA ASP A 125 -10.83 0.87 15.53
C ASP A 125 -11.20 0.60 17.00
N TRP A 126 -10.22 0.44 17.89
CA TRP A 126 -10.45 0.47 19.33
C TRP A 126 -10.93 1.86 19.80
N GLU A 127 -11.53 1.89 21.00
CA GLU A 127 -12.10 3.05 21.68
C GLU A 127 -13.46 3.51 21.13
N ASN A 128 -14.17 4.32 21.91
CA ASN A 128 -15.55 4.73 21.61
C ASN A 128 -15.71 5.59 20.35
N GLN A 129 -14.62 6.11 19.80
CA GLN A 129 -14.61 6.84 18.52
C GLN A 129 -14.32 5.94 17.32
N PHE A 130 -14.05 4.64 17.54
CA PHE A 130 -13.63 3.71 16.48
C PHE A 130 -12.39 4.21 15.73
N ASP A 131 -11.46 4.89 16.42
CA ASP A 131 -10.38 5.61 15.76
C ASP A 131 -9.10 5.73 16.59
N HIS A 132 -8.74 4.66 17.32
CA HIS A 132 -7.47 4.58 18.05
C HIS A 132 -6.25 4.84 17.13
N CYS A 133 -6.31 4.39 15.87
CA CYS A 133 -5.37 4.79 14.83
C CYS A 133 -6.11 5.26 13.57
N SER A 134 -5.97 6.54 13.22
CA SER A 134 -6.75 7.14 12.13
C SER A 134 -6.29 6.70 10.75
N ILE A 135 -7.20 6.76 9.78
CA ILE A 135 -6.85 6.43 8.39
C ILE A 135 -5.80 7.39 7.82
N GLU A 136 -5.78 8.66 8.24
CA GLU A 136 -4.76 9.64 7.88
C GLU A 136 -3.39 9.23 8.41
N GLN A 137 -3.30 8.79 9.66
CA GLN A 137 -2.06 8.26 10.25
C GLN A 137 -1.58 7.03 9.48
N LEU A 138 -2.46 6.06 9.23
CA LEU A 138 -2.12 4.85 8.47
C LEU A 138 -1.67 5.14 7.03
N ARG A 139 -2.22 6.20 6.41
CA ARG A 139 -1.79 6.70 5.10
C ARG A 139 -0.39 7.31 5.15
N GLU A 140 -0.14 8.15 6.14
CA GLU A 140 1.15 8.84 6.31
C GLU A 140 2.27 7.85 6.66
N TRP A 141 2.00 6.90 7.54
CA TRP A 141 3.03 6.02 8.06
C TRP A 141 3.56 5.02 7.04
N VAL A 142 4.85 4.75 7.11
CA VAL A 142 5.56 3.77 6.28
C VAL A 142 6.44 2.89 7.16
N GLY A 143 6.68 1.65 6.71
CA GLY A 143 7.59 0.72 7.39
C GLY A 143 6.94 -0.25 8.38
N PHE A 144 5.60 -0.30 8.46
CA PHE A 144 4.89 -1.39 9.14
C PHE A 144 4.52 -2.50 8.14
N LEU A 145 4.51 -3.74 8.62
CA LEU A 145 4.22 -4.93 7.81
C LEU A 145 2.71 -5.14 7.61
N GLY A 146 1.91 -4.76 8.60
CA GLY A 146 0.47 -4.95 8.57
C GLY A 146 -0.28 -4.25 9.68
N ILE A 147 -1.59 -4.50 9.71
CA ILE A 147 -2.48 -4.00 10.76
C ILE A 147 -3.29 -5.15 11.33
N GLU A 148 -3.70 -5.04 12.59
CA GLU A 148 -4.74 -5.92 13.13
C GLU A 148 -6.07 -5.60 12.44
N ILE A 149 -6.59 -6.59 11.71
CA ILE A 149 -7.91 -6.53 11.06
C ILE A 149 -8.98 -7.14 11.94
N TYR A 150 -8.57 -7.93 12.92
CA TYR A 150 -9.39 -8.46 13.99
C TYR A 150 -8.60 -8.42 15.32
N ASN A 151 -9.21 -7.88 16.36
CA ASN A 151 -8.67 -7.92 17.72
C ASN A 151 -9.74 -8.45 18.69
N GLY A 152 -9.40 -9.53 19.39
CA GLY A 152 -10.32 -10.30 20.23
C GLY A 152 -10.86 -9.53 21.43
N VAL A 153 -9.98 -8.87 22.19
CA VAL A 153 -10.36 -8.21 23.46
C VAL A 153 -11.37 -7.09 23.26
N ILE A 154 -11.44 -6.48 22.08
CA ILE A 154 -12.41 -5.43 21.79
C ILE A 154 -13.85 -5.95 21.83
N GLY A 155 -14.09 -7.25 21.72
CA GLY A 155 -15.43 -7.83 21.86
C GLY A 155 -16.08 -7.55 23.22
N ARG A 156 -15.30 -7.12 24.21
CA ARG A 156 -15.76 -6.67 25.53
C ARG A 156 -15.39 -5.22 25.87
N LEU A 157 -14.77 -4.47 24.96
CA LEU A 157 -14.38 -3.06 25.15
C LEU A 157 -15.15 -2.17 24.18
N ASP A 158 -14.98 -0.86 24.30
CA ASP A 158 -15.51 0.09 23.33
C ASP A 158 -14.74 0.01 22.00
N GLY A 159 -15.45 0.23 20.89
CA GLY A 159 -14.89 0.22 19.54
C GLY A 159 -15.38 -0.96 18.71
N SER A 160 -14.59 -1.34 17.71
CA SER A 160 -14.87 -2.47 16.81
C SER A 160 -13.75 -3.49 16.87
N GLN A 161 -14.11 -4.76 17.00
CA GLN A 161 -13.15 -5.87 16.83
C GLN A 161 -12.54 -5.89 15.44
N TYR A 162 -13.22 -5.30 14.43
CA TYR A 162 -12.83 -5.35 13.03
C TYR A 162 -12.29 -4.02 12.53
N SER A 163 -11.22 -4.08 11.73
CA SER A 163 -10.66 -2.95 10.98
C SER A 163 -10.48 -3.24 9.48
N LEU A 164 -11.38 -4.06 8.93
CA LEU A 164 -11.39 -4.45 7.51
C LEU A 164 -11.58 -3.26 6.57
N ASN A 165 -12.37 -2.26 6.97
CA ASN A 165 -12.59 -1.02 6.23
C ASN A 165 -11.27 -0.25 6.02
N LYS A 166 -10.49 -0.02 7.09
CA LYS A 166 -9.20 0.68 7.03
C LYS A 166 -8.20 -0.13 6.21
N TRP A 167 -8.17 -1.45 6.40
CA TRP A 167 -7.34 -2.33 5.58
C TRP A 167 -7.67 -2.21 4.09
N ASP A 168 -8.95 -2.34 3.73
CA ASP A 168 -9.40 -2.29 2.34
C ASP A 168 -9.15 -0.93 1.67
N ILE A 169 -9.24 0.19 2.42
CA ILE A 169 -8.86 1.52 1.94
C ILE A 169 -7.37 1.54 1.58
N LEU A 170 -6.49 1.12 2.50
CA LEU A 170 -5.04 1.16 2.31
C LEU A 170 -4.59 0.24 1.16
N LEU A 171 -5.15 -0.97 1.07
CA LEU A 171 -4.90 -1.89 -0.04
C LEU A 171 -5.33 -1.28 -1.38
N SER A 172 -6.47 -0.56 -1.39
CA SER A 172 -6.96 0.14 -2.60
C SER A 172 -6.13 1.36 -2.97
N GLU A 173 -5.40 1.93 -2.03
CA GLU A 173 -4.45 3.01 -2.27
C GLU A 173 -3.08 2.49 -2.71
N GLY A 174 -2.90 1.16 -2.73
CA GLY A 174 -1.69 0.50 -3.20
C GLY A 174 -0.68 0.21 -2.10
N LYS A 175 -1.02 0.41 -0.83
CA LYS A 175 -0.17 -0.08 0.26
C LYS A 175 -0.19 -1.61 0.28
N LYS A 176 1.00 -2.20 0.27
CA LYS A 176 1.19 -3.64 0.38
C LYS A 176 1.43 -4.01 1.84
N ILE A 177 0.34 -4.26 2.56
CA ILE A 177 0.35 -4.55 3.99
C ILE A 177 -0.54 -5.77 4.29
N TRP A 178 -0.15 -6.57 5.28
CA TRP A 178 -0.88 -7.76 5.69
C TRP A 178 -1.94 -7.45 6.74
N GLY A 179 -2.96 -8.32 6.82
CA GLY A 179 -3.93 -8.31 7.91
C GLY A 179 -3.50 -9.31 8.99
N PHE A 180 -3.73 -8.97 10.25
CA PHE A 180 -3.47 -9.83 11.40
C PHE A 180 -4.73 -10.00 12.25
N ALA A 181 -4.92 -11.19 12.80
CA ALA A 181 -5.94 -11.45 13.81
C ALA A 181 -5.25 -11.90 15.09
N ASN A 182 -5.45 -11.15 16.18
CA ASN A 182 -4.86 -11.47 17.46
C ASN A 182 -5.88 -11.36 18.59
N ASP A 183 -5.53 -11.97 19.71
CA ASP A 183 -6.37 -12.02 20.91
C ASP A 183 -6.33 -10.72 21.71
N ASP A 184 -5.13 -10.14 21.88
CA ASP A 184 -4.85 -9.04 22.81
C ASP A 184 -5.26 -9.41 24.25
N SER A 185 -4.85 -10.62 24.64
CA SER A 185 -5.41 -11.26 25.81
C SER A 185 -4.83 -10.69 27.10
N HIS A 186 -5.70 -10.17 27.97
CA HIS A 186 -5.34 -9.70 29.31
C HIS A 186 -5.86 -10.64 30.41
N ARG A 187 -6.90 -11.42 30.13
CA ARG A 187 -7.53 -12.36 31.08
C ARG A 187 -7.95 -13.65 30.37
N PRO A 188 -8.21 -14.75 31.10
CA PRO A 188 -8.51 -16.04 30.48
C PRO A 188 -9.62 -16.03 29.41
N PRO A 189 -10.74 -15.28 29.54
CA PRO A 189 -11.76 -15.21 28.49
C PRO A 189 -11.32 -14.50 27.19
N ASP A 190 -10.19 -13.79 27.21
CA ASP A 190 -9.68 -13.07 26.05
C ASP A 190 -8.77 -13.95 25.17
N ILE A 191 -8.50 -15.20 25.56
CA ILE A 191 -7.60 -16.13 24.87
C ILE A 191 -8.38 -16.99 23.86
N GLY A 192 -7.88 -17.13 22.64
CA GLY A 192 -8.47 -18.02 21.64
C GLY A 192 -9.64 -17.40 20.87
N LEU A 193 -9.67 -16.08 20.74
CA LEU A 193 -10.68 -15.30 20.03
C LEU A 193 -10.28 -15.01 18.58
N GLY A 194 -8.99 -14.87 18.28
CA GLY A 194 -8.43 -14.63 16.94
C GLY A 194 -6.97 -15.09 16.83
N TRP A 195 -6.59 -15.63 15.68
CA TRP A 195 -5.23 -16.14 15.46
C TRP A 195 -4.82 -16.11 13.99
N ASN A 196 -3.53 -16.35 13.77
CA ASN A 196 -2.90 -16.46 12.48
C ASN A 196 -2.51 -17.91 12.21
N ILE A 197 -2.77 -18.42 11.00
CA ILE A 197 -2.36 -19.75 10.54
C ILE A 197 -1.30 -19.58 9.46
N VAL A 198 -0.05 -19.94 9.77
CA VAL A 198 1.12 -19.74 8.90
C VAL A 198 1.44 -21.02 8.16
N PHE A 199 1.64 -20.93 6.84
CA PHE A 199 2.08 -22.05 6.01
C PHE A 199 3.61 -22.17 6.05
N ALA A 200 4.14 -22.79 7.11
CA ALA A 200 5.57 -22.86 7.38
C ALA A 200 6.25 -24.13 6.82
N LYS A 201 7.54 -24.04 6.48
CA LYS A 201 8.33 -25.22 6.11
C LYS A 201 8.59 -26.12 7.32
N GLU A 202 8.87 -25.48 8.45
CA GLU A 202 9.24 -26.14 9.70
C GLU A 202 8.64 -25.38 10.88
N LYS A 203 8.45 -26.06 12.01
CA LYS A 203 8.03 -25.42 13.27
C LYS A 203 9.22 -24.78 13.98
N THR A 204 9.75 -23.71 13.37
CA THR A 204 10.86 -22.91 13.91
C THR A 204 10.54 -21.43 13.79
N LYS A 205 11.13 -20.61 14.68
CA LYS A 205 10.95 -19.15 14.68
C LYS A 205 11.23 -18.55 13.29
N ASN A 206 12.40 -18.84 12.73
CA ASN A 206 12.82 -18.28 11.44
C ASN A 206 11.87 -18.70 10.31
N SER A 207 11.46 -19.97 10.26
CA SER A 207 10.50 -20.41 9.23
C SER A 207 9.12 -19.75 9.40
N ILE A 208 8.69 -19.44 10.61
CA ILE A 208 7.41 -18.73 10.84
C ILE A 208 7.54 -17.27 10.40
N ILE A 209 8.60 -16.59 10.84
CA ILE A 209 8.82 -15.16 10.53
C ILE A 209 9.00 -14.93 9.02
N ASP A 210 9.79 -15.77 8.35
CA ASP A 210 10.02 -15.66 6.90
C ASP A 210 8.72 -15.75 6.09
N GLU A 211 7.80 -16.61 6.51
CA GLU A 211 6.52 -16.83 5.83
C GLU A 211 5.51 -15.72 6.15
N ILE A 212 5.54 -15.17 7.38
CA ILE A 212 4.75 -13.99 7.74
C ILE A 212 5.17 -12.76 6.96
N ILE A 213 6.47 -12.50 6.83
CA ILE A 213 6.98 -11.36 6.05
C ILE A 213 6.50 -11.44 4.59
N LYS A 214 6.40 -12.65 4.03
CA LYS A 214 5.91 -12.90 2.66
C LYS A 214 4.38 -12.88 2.53
N GLY A 215 3.63 -12.88 3.64
CA GLY A 215 2.17 -12.96 3.63
C GLY A 215 1.62 -14.39 3.47
N ASN A 216 2.44 -15.43 3.63
CA ASN A 216 2.04 -16.83 3.46
C ASN A 216 1.31 -17.39 4.69
N PHE A 217 0.21 -16.74 5.05
CA PHE A 217 -0.64 -17.08 6.19
C PHE A 217 -2.09 -16.63 5.97
N TYR A 218 -3.01 -16.99 6.87
CA TYR A 218 -4.35 -16.43 6.91
C TYR A 218 -4.79 -16.17 8.35
N CYS A 219 -5.77 -15.28 8.53
CA CYS A 219 -6.35 -14.95 9.83
C CYS A 219 -7.61 -15.78 10.09
N SER A 220 -7.89 -16.15 11.33
CA SER A 220 -9.08 -16.95 11.67
C SER A 220 -9.58 -16.70 13.09
N THR A 221 -10.90 -16.81 13.26
CA THR A 221 -11.61 -16.92 14.55
C THR A 221 -12.34 -18.27 14.68
N GLY A 222 -12.04 -19.23 13.80
CA GLY A 222 -12.63 -20.58 13.83
C GLY A 222 -12.83 -21.25 12.48
N VAL A 223 -12.66 -20.53 11.36
CA VAL A 223 -12.70 -21.16 10.02
C VAL A 223 -11.35 -21.75 9.66
N VAL A 224 -11.36 -22.99 9.17
CA VAL A 224 -10.16 -23.69 8.67
C VAL A 224 -10.14 -23.63 7.15
N ILE A 225 -9.11 -23.00 6.59
CA ILE A 225 -8.88 -22.99 5.14
C ILE A 225 -8.02 -24.22 4.78
N LYS A 226 -8.58 -25.11 3.97
CA LYS A 226 -7.92 -26.33 3.50
C LYS A 226 -7.01 -26.08 2.32
N ASN A 227 -7.47 -25.24 1.39
CA ASN A 227 -6.73 -24.96 0.17
C ASN A 227 -6.85 -23.50 -0.26
N ILE A 228 -5.74 -22.95 -0.75
CA ILE A 228 -5.64 -21.64 -1.39
C ILE A 228 -4.70 -21.81 -2.58
N GLU A 229 -5.22 -21.64 -3.80
CA GLU A 229 -4.47 -21.81 -5.03
C GLU A 229 -4.71 -20.64 -5.99
N CYS A 230 -3.67 -20.29 -6.75
CA CYS A 230 -3.75 -19.28 -7.79
C CYS A 230 -2.88 -19.70 -8.99
N ASP A 231 -3.49 -19.81 -10.17
CA ASP A 231 -2.80 -20.18 -11.42
C ASP A 231 -2.39 -18.95 -12.26
N GLY A 232 -2.58 -17.75 -11.72
CA GLY A 232 -2.33 -16.46 -12.39
C GLY A 232 -3.51 -15.92 -13.17
N LYS A 233 -4.60 -16.68 -13.32
CA LYS A 233 -5.87 -16.22 -13.93
C LYS A 233 -7.05 -16.38 -12.99
N LYS A 234 -7.03 -17.46 -12.20
CA LYS A 234 -8.07 -17.82 -11.25
C LYS A 234 -7.50 -18.00 -9.86
N ILE A 235 -8.34 -17.77 -8.87
CA ILE A 235 -8.06 -18.07 -7.47
C ILE A 235 -9.11 -19.06 -6.97
N TYR A 236 -8.64 -20.12 -6.33
CA TYR A 236 -9.47 -21.13 -5.69
C TYR A 236 -9.24 -21.11 -4.18
N VAL A 237 -10.31 -21.11 -3.40
CA VAL A 237 -10.28 -21.21 -1.94
C VAL A 237 -11.27 -22.30 -1.50
N GLU A 238 -10.79 -23.21 -0.66
CA GLU A 238 -11.58 -24.29 -0.05
C GLU A 238 -11.43 -24.25 1.47
N THR A 239 -12.54 -24.42 2.17
CA THR A 239 -12.61 -24.42 3.64
C THR A 239 -13.22 -25.72 4.15
N GLU A 240 -12.92 -26.05 5.40
CA GLU A 240 -13.55 -27.17 6.08
C GLU A 240 -15.00 -26.87 6.46
N ASN A 241 -15.24 -25.70 7.05
CA ASN A 241 -16.45 -25.39 7.80
C ASN A 241 -17.18 -24.11 7.35
N ALA A 242 -16.68 -23.34 6.37
CA ALA A 242 -17.40 -22.16 5.92
C ALA A 242 -18.72 -22.53 5.22
N LYS A 243 -19.75 -21.73 5.49
CA LYS A 243 -21.07 -21.78 4.84
C LYS A 243 -21.23 -20.72 3.76
N LYS A 244 -20.34 -19.72 3.76
CA LYS A 244 -20.30 -18.63 2.80
C LYS A 244 -18.87 -18.21 2.55
N ILE A 245 -18.53 -17.95 1.30
CA ILE A 245 -17.25 -17.34 0.91
C ILE A 245 -17.52 -16.17 -0.03
N ALA A 246 -16.84 -15.05 0.18
CA ALA A 246 -16.90 -13.89 -0.69
C ALA A 246 -15.52 -13.46 -1.15
N GLY A 247 -15.37 -13.23 -2.45
CA GLY A 247 -14.24 -12.53 -3.04
C GLY A 247 -14.43 -11.02 -2.89
N ILE A 248 -13.42 -10.37 -2.31
CA ILE A 248 -13.35 -8.93 -2.04
C ILE A 248 -12.28 -8.31 -2.93
N GLN A 249 -12.58 -7.14 -3.48
CA GLN A 249 -11.63 -6.28 -4.19
C GLN A 249 -11.86 -4.82 -3.80
N ASN A 250 -10.92 -3.93 -4.14
CA ASN A 250 -11.07 -2.46 -4.19
C ASN A 250 -12.11 -1.86 -3.22
N THR A 251 -11.64 -1.42 -2.07
CA THR A 251 -12.41 -0.74 -1.02
C THR A 251 -13.55 -1.61 -0.51
N GLY A 252 -13.28 -2.90 -0.31
CA GLY A 252 -14.20 -3.84 0.34
C GLY A 252 -15.34 -4.32 -0.55
N LYS A 253 -15.32 -4.03 -1.85
CA LYS A 253 -16.35 -4.48 -2.79
C LYS A 253 -16.35 -6.00 -2.93
N ARG A 254 -17.45 -6.63 -2.55
CA ARG A 254 -17.75 -8.03 -2.86
C ARG A 254 -18.06 -8.17 -4.35
N PHE A 255 -17.19 -8.85 -5.10
CA PHE A 255 -17.39 -9.08 -6.54
C PHE A 255 -17.90 -10.49 -6.86
N SER A 256 -17.71 -11.43 -5.95
CA SER A 256 -18.26 -12.78 -6.04
C SER A 256 -18.64 -13.28 -4.65
N VAL A 257 -19.77 -13.98 -4.54
CA VAL A 257 -20.26 -14.54 -3.28
C VAL A 257 -20.87 -15.90 -3.57
N VAL A 258 -20.49 -16.91 -2.80
CA VAL A 258 -21.06 -18.26 -2.83
C VAL A 258 -21.51 -18.69 -1.44
N TYR A 259 -22.60 -19.46 -1.37
CA TYR A 259 -23.06 -20.11 -0.15
C TYR A 259 -22.61 -21.58 -0.19
N SER A 260 -21.30 -21.76 -0.13
CA SER A 260 -20.62 -23.05 -0.21
C SER A 260 -19.32 -22.97 0.62
N ASN A 261 -18.69 -24.12 0.85
CA ASN A 261 -17.39 -24.21 1.52
C ASN A 261 -16.20 -24.01 0.57
N SER A 262 -16.43 -23.81 -0.73
CA SER A 262 -15.39 -23.52 -1.72
C SER A 262 -15.84 -22.46 -2.73
N ILE A 263 -14.88 -21.69 -3.26
CA ILE A 263 -15.09 -20.72 -4.33
C ILE A 263 -13.94 -20.79 -5.35
N GLU A 264 -14.26 -20.65 -6.63
CA GLU A 264 -13.30 -20.38 -7.71
C GLU A 264 -13.73 -19.08 -8.39
N VAL A 265 -12.79 -18.14 -8.59
CA VAL A 265 -13.07 -16.87 -9.26
C VAL A 265 -12.01 -16.54 -10.30
N ASP A 266 -12.44 -15.95 -11.40
CA ASP A 266 -11.54 -15.22 -12.29
C ASP A 266 -11.06 -13.93 -11.61
N ILE A 267 -9.80 -13.58 -11.83
CA ILE A 267 -9.20 -12.37 -11.27
C ILE A 267 -9.76 -11.14 -11.99
N PRO A 268 -10.40 -10.19 -11.27
CA PRO A 268 -10.96 -9.01 -11.89
C PRO A 268 -9.88 -8.12 -12.51
N VAL A 269 -10.14 -7.62 -13.72
CA VAL A 269 -9.18 -6.80 -14.48
C VAL A 269 -8.92 -5.43 -13.86
N ASP A 270 -9.86 -4.91 -13.07
CA ASP A 270 -9.79 -3.62 -12.41
C ASP A 270 -9.40 -3.71 -10.93
N ALA A 271 -9.20 -4.93 -10.40
CA ALA A 271 -8.75 -5.13 -9.03
C ALA A 271 -7.33 -4.60 -8.82
N LYS A 272 -7.09 -3.97 -7.67
CA LYS A 272 -5.74 -3.72 -7.12
C LYS A 272 -5.30 -4.84 -6.19
N TYR A 273 -6.27 -5.48 -5.53
CA TYR A 273 -6.08 -6.69 -4.77
C TYR A 273 -7.34 -7.55 -4.85
N VAL A 274 -7.17 -8.84 -4.59
CA VAL A 274 -8.25 -9.78 -4.29
C VAL A 274 -7.96 -10.43 -2.94
N ARG A 275 -8.95 -10.52 -2.06
CA ARG A 275 -8.89 -11.33 -0.83
C ARG A 275 -10.22 -12.04 -0.60
N PHE A 276 -10.25 -13.00 0.32
CA PHE A 276 -11.45 -13.77 0.61
C PHE A 276 -11.85 -13.63 2.07
N GLU A 277 -13.15 -13.50 2.29
CA GLU A 277 -13.80 -13.62 3.58
C GLU A 277 -14.57 -14.94 3.59
N CYS A 278 -14.31 -15.79 4.57
CA CYS A 278 -14.98 -17.07 4.76
C CYS A 278 -15.76 -17.00 6.07
N TRP A 279 -17.06 -17.30 6.04
CA TRP A 279 -17.93 -17.31 7.22
C TRP A 279 -18.44 -18.71 7.50
N ALA A 280 -18.31 -19.17 8.73
CA ALA A 280 -19.00 -20.34 9.25
C ALA A 280 -20.18 -19.91 10.13
N GLU A 281 -20.62 -20.78 11.03
CA GLU A 281 -21.70 -20.47 11.97
C GLU A 281 -21.19 -19.57 13.11
N ALA A 282 -22.12 -18.86 13.76
CA ALA A 282 -21.81 -17.85 14.78
C ALA A 282 -20.81 -16.79 14.29
N GLU A 283 -19.80 -16.46 15.08
CA GLU A 283 -18.78 -15.44 14.78
C GLU A 283 -17.50 -16.04 14.18
N GLN A 284 -17.55 -17.28 13.70
CA GLN A 284 -16.40 -17.95 13.10
C GLN A 284 -16.14 -17.44 11.69
N MET A 285 -14.95 -16.89 11.49
CA MET A 285 -14.50 -16.31 10.22
C MET A 285 -13.05 -16.71 9.89
N ALA A 286 -12.70 -16.57 8.62
CA ALA A 286 -11.30 -16.49 8.18
C ALA A 286 -11.14 -15.44 7.08
N TRP A 287 -9.96 -14.83 7.05
CA TRP A 287 -9.55 -13.84 6.05
C TRP A 287 -8.23 -14.26 5.43
N THR A 288 -8.20 -14.36 4.11
CA THR A 288 -6.94 -14.52 3.38
C THR A 288 -6.21 -13.18 3.33
N GLN A 289 -4.88 -13.23 3.24
CA GLN A 289 -4.08 -12.12 2.75
C GLN A 289 -4.46 -11.76 1.31
N PRO A 290 -4.21 -10.50 0.91
CA PRO A 290 -4.47 -10.04 -0.44
C PRO A 290 -3.51 -10.67 -1.45
N PHE A 291 -4.07 -11.19 -2.54
CA PHE A 291 -3.37 -11.34 -3.80
C PHE A 291 -3.26 -9.95 -4.42
N PHE A 292 -2.05 -9.41 -4.57
CA PHE A 292 -1.90 -8.11 -5.21
C PHE A 292 -2.00 -8.27 -6.72
N ILE A 293 -2.92 -7.51 -7.31
CA ILE A 293 -3.16 -7.54 -8.73
C ILE A 293 -2.35 -6.40 -9.34
N LEU A 294 -1.18 -6.76 -9.83
CA LEU A 294 -0.39 -5.89 -10.66
C LEU A 294 -0.96 -5.99 -12.06
N ASN A 295 -1.82 -5.04 -12.40
CA ASN A 295 -2.01 -4.77 -13.81
C ASN A 295 -0.64 -4.39 -14.37
N LYS A 296 -0.04 -5.23 -15.23
CA LYS A 296 0.76 -4.65 -16.32
C LYS A 296 -0.24 -3.89 -17.19
N GLN A 297 -0.67 -2.72 -16.73
CA GLN A 297 -0.27 -1.55 -17.46
C GLN A 297 1.24 -1.71 -17.58
N ILE A 298 1.74 -1.86 -18.82
CA ILE A 298 3.14 -1.55 -19.08
C ILE A 298 3.47 -0.38 -18.14
N PRO A 299 4.44 -0.49 -17.22
CA PRO A 299 4.87 0.67 -16.48
C PRO A 299 5.40 1.59 -17.55
N VAL A 300 4.52 2.41 -18.10
CA VAL A 300 4.92 3.70 -18.53
C VAL A 300 5.11 4.39 -17.19
N GLU A 301 6.32 4.23 -16.64
CA GLU A 301 7.07 5.44 -16.38
C GLU A 301 6.96 6.30 -17.64
N THR A 302 5.82 6.98 -17.85
CA THR A 302 5.80 8.18 -18.64
C THR A 302 6.47 9.17 -17.73
N GLU A 303 7.80 9.14 -17.70
CA GLU A 303 8.55 10.31 -17.31
C GLU A 303 7.87 11.50 -18.01
N TYR A 304 7.77 12.62 -17.31
CA TYR A 304 7.47 13.87 -17.99
C TYR A 304 8.44 14.00 -19.16
N ILE A 305 7.92 14.50 -20.28
CA ILE A 305 8.73 14.68 -21.49
C ILE A 305 9.95 15.49 -21.08
N SER A 306 11.12 14.86 -21.09
CA SER A 306 12.31 15.42 -20.47
C SER A 306 13.12 16.26 -21.45
N GLN A 307 12.83 16.15 -22.75
CA GLN A 307 13.53 16.81 -23.85
C GLN A 307 12.56 17.72 -24.61
N TRP A 308 12.82 19.01 -24.59
CA TRP A 308 12.05 20.02 -25.32
C TRP A 308 12.97 20.87 -26.18
N LEU A 309 12.44 21.31 -27.32
CA LEU A 309 12.94 22.46 -28.07
C LEU A 309 12.09 23.67 -27.72
N LEU A 310 12.73 24.75 -27.29
CA LEU A 310 12.07 26.01 -26.95
C LEU A 310 12.38 27.09 -27.98
N SER A 311 11.42 28.01 -28.18
CA SER A 311 11.69 29.30 -28.83
C SER A 311 12.32 30.27 -27.84
N ASP A 312 12.80 31.40 -28.36
CA ASP A 312 13.01 32.60 -27.54
C ASP A 312 11.65 33.13 -27.04
N LEU A 313 11.68 34.14 -26.16
CA LEU A 313 10.48 34.89 -25.81
C LEU A 313 10.00 35.70 -27.03
N LEU A 314 8.75 35.46 -27.43
CA LEU A 314 8.16 36.10 -28.61
C LEU A 314 7.17 37.17 -28.20
N ASP A 315 7.25 38.31 -28.89
CA ASP A 315 6.28 39.39 -28.78
C ASP A 315 5.02 39.04 -29.59
N ILE A 316 4.19 38.17 -29.02
CA ILE A 316 2.89 37.76 -29.55
C ILE A 316 1.84 38.21 -28.53
N GLU A 317 0.82 38.92 -29.01
CA GLU A 317 -0.18 39.58 -28.16
C GLU A 317 -0.89 38.61 -27.21
N ASN A 318 -1.28 37.44 -27.71
CA ASN A 318 -1.92 36.38 -26.92
C ASN A 318 -1.93 35.04 -27.69
N LEU A 319 -2.44 33.99 -27.04
CA LEU A 319 -2.47 32.63 -27.58
C LEU A 319 -3.39 32.46 -28.82
N ASP A 320 -4.28 33.39 -29.16
CA ASP A 320 -5.10 33.29 -30.38
C ASP A 320 -4.27 33.48 -31.65
N PHE A 321 -3.14 34.18 -31.56
CA PHE A 321 -2.22 34.42 -32.67
C PHE A 321 -1.10 33.38 -32.78
N THR A 322 -1.25 32.26 -32.08
CA THR A 322 -0.24 31.19 -32.05
C THR A 322 -0.65 30.01 -32.96
N SER A 323 0.33 29.34 -33.56
CA SER A 323 0.07 28.22 -34.47
C SER A 323 1.08 27.08 -34.32
N PHE A 324 0.65 25.86 -34.62
CA PHE A 324 1.52 24.68 -34.63
C PHE A 324 2.71 24.83 -35.58
N SER A 325 2.48 25.41 -36.77
CA SER A 325 3.54 25.63 -37.75
C SER A 325 4.61 26.58 -37.21
N ASP A 326 4.21 27.63 -36.50
CA ASP A 326 5.16 28.59 -35.95
C ASP A 326 5.95 28.00 -34.78
N ALA A 327 5.30 27.19 -33.94
CA ALA A 327 5.99 26.45 -32.89
C ALA A 327 7.15 25.60 -33.46
N LEU A 328 6.89 24.85 -34.54
CA LEU A 328 7.92 24.02 -35.19
C LEU A 328 9.07 24.85 -35.81
N LYS A 329 8.78 26.05 -36.33
CA LYS A 329 9.79 26.90 -36.97
C LYS A 329 10.67 27.65 -35.96
N GLN A 330 10.08 28.03 -34.83
CA GLN A 330 10.70 28.93 -33.86
C GLN A 330 11.41 28.18 -32.73
N SER A 331 10.98 26.97 -32.38
CA SER A 331 11.59 26.18 -31.30
C SER A 331 12.93 25.55 -31.73
N LYS A 332 14.04 26.04 -31.19
CA LYS A 332 15.41 25.60 -31.54
C LYS A 332 16.31 25.32 -30.34
N LYS A 333 16.06 25.92 -29.17
CA LYS A 333 16.91 25.78 -27.98
C LYS A 333 16.53 24.50 -27.25
N LYS A 334 17.44 23.52 -27.20
CA LYS A 334 17.21 22.29 -26.45
C LYS A 334 17.33 22.53 -24.95
N ILE A 335 16.38 22.03 -24.17
CA ILE A 335 16.44 22.04 -22.70
C ILE A 335 16.15 20.65 -22.13
N SER A 336 16.57 20.46 -20.88
CA SER A 336 16.21 19.31 -20.06
C SER A 336 15.35 19.74 -18.88
N CYS A 337 14.35 18.93 -18.52
CA CYS A 337 13.57 19.15 -17.30
C CYS A 337 14.41 18.94 -16.03
N HIS A 338 13.88 19.36 -14.87
CA HIS A 338 14.52 19.10 -13.57
C HIS A 338 14.76 17.61 -13.31
N PRO A 339 15.89 17.24 -12.67
CA PRO A 339 16.26 15.84 -12.43
C PRO A 339 15.31 15.11 -11.48
N SER A 340 15.26 13.79 -11.63
CA SER A 340 14.55 12.87 -10.74
C SER A 340 14.99 13.04 -9.27
N GLY A 341 14.06 12.88 -8.33
CA GLY A 341 14.33 13.04 -6.89
C GLY A 341 14.18 14.45 -6.34
N THR A 342 13.79 15.44 -7.17
CA THR A 342 13.44 16.79 -6.73
C THR A 342 11.92 17.01 -6.71
N ALA A 343 11.45 17.96 -5.90
CA ALA A 343 10.03 18.36 -5.87
C ALA A 343 9.50 18.87 -7.22
N LEU A 344 10.40 19.26 -8.15
CA LEU A 344 10.09 19.74 -9.49
C LEU A 344 10.46 18.74 -10.60
N ALA A 345 10.78 17.48 -10.28
CA ALA A 345 11.13 16.48 -11.30
C ALA A 345 10.14 16.47 -12.47
N GLY A 346 10.65 16.67 -13.69
CA GLY A 346 9.83 16.76 -14.91
C GLY A 346 9.19 18.12 -15.21
N PHE A 347 9.45 19.16 -14.40
CA PHE A 347 9.01 20.53 -14.68
C PHE A 347 9.90 21.17 -15.75
N VAL A 348 9.26 21.81 -16.72
CA VAL A 348 9.87 22.66 -17.73
C VAL A 348 9.89 24.08 -17.18
N ASP A 349 11.06 24.53 -16.72
CA ASP A 349 11.25 25.88 -16.18
C ASP A 349 11.57 26.88 -17.30
N LEU A 350 10.71 27.88 -17.45
CA LEU A 350 10.78 28.91 -18.49
C LEU A 350 11.22 30.28 -17.95
N ARG A 351 11.57 30.37 -16.66
CA ARG A 351 11.90 31.65 -16.01
C ARG A 351 13.15 32.32 -16.59
N GLU A 352 14.15 31.53 -16.95
CA GLU A 352 15.37 32.05 -17.60
C GLU A 352 15.06 32.72 -18.94
N ILE A 353 14.14 32.15 -19.73
CA ILE A 353 13.79 32.65 -21.07
C ILE A 353 12.84 33.85 -20.97
N SER A 354 11.84 33.76 -20.09
CA SER A 354 10.88 34.86 -19.90
C SER A 354 11.51 36.06 -19.22
N ASN A 355 12.45 35.85 -18.29
CA ASN A 355 13.12 36.92 -17.52
C ASN A 355 12.14 37.98 -16.99
N MET A 356 10.98 37.53 -16.46
CA MET A 356 9.89 38.37 -15.95
C MET A 356 9.23 39.30 -16.99
N GLN A 357 9.39 39.03 -18.29
CA GLN A 357 8.77 39.78 -19.37
C GLN A 357 7.50 39.09 -19.89
N ALA A 358 6.59 39.90 -20.46
CA ALA A 358 5.40 39.41 -21.15
C ALA A 358 5.77 38.84 -22.52
N GLY A 359 5.08 37.77 -22.93
CA GLY A 359 5.23 37.18 -24.26
C GLY A 359 4.85 35.70 -24.29
N ILE A 360 5.05 35.08 -25.45
CA ILE A 360 4.79 33.65 -25.68
C ILE A 360 6.11 32.90 -25.85
N ILE A 361 6.20 31.72 -25.26
CA ILE A 361 7.28 30.76 -25.51
C ILE A 361 6.67 29.48 -26.09
N TYR A 362 7.20 29.04 -27.23
CA TYR A 362 6.84 27.74 -27.80
C TYR A 362 7.74 26.63 -27.25
N ALA A 363 7.14 25.49 -26.93
CA ALA A 363 7.81 24.25 -26.57
C ALA A 363 7.36 23.12 -27.48
N VAL A 364 8.31 22.43 -28.12
CA VAL A 364 8.05 21.31 -29.03
C VAL A 364 8.81 20.07 -28.57
N ALA A 365 8.17 18.91 -28.67
CA ALA A 365 8.82 17.62 -28.49
C ALA A 365 8.32 16.57 -29.50
N ASP A 366 9.21 15.64 -29.83
CA ASP A 366 8.96 14.48 -30.66
C ASP A 366 8.83 13.24 -29.77
N ILE A 367 7.80 12.42 -30.00
CA ILE A 367 7.48 11.25 -29.19
C ILE A 367 7.13 10.08 -30.11
N SER A 368 7.82 8.97 -29.96
CA SER A 368 7.60 7.77 -30.77
C SER A 368 6.68 6.76 -30.07
N PHE A 369 5.72 6.20 -30.81
CA PHE A 369 4.85 5.12 -30.34
C PHE A 369 5.03 3.86 -31.19
N GLU A 370 5.11 2.69 -30.57
CA GLU A 370 5.30 1.41 -31.29
C GLU A 370 4.10 1.00 -32.15
N LYS A 371 2.89 1.45 -31.75
CA LYS A 371 1.63 1.22 -32.43
C LYS A 371 0.74 2.46 -32.33
N SER A 372 -0.24 2.56 -33.21
CA SER A 372 -1.29 3.56 -33.07
C SER A 372 -2.13 3.23 -31.84
N THR A 373 -2.35 4.21 -30.96
CA THR A 373 -3.05 4.02 -29.69
C THR A 373 -3.80 5.29 -29.28
N LYS A 374 -4.81 5.14 -28.43
CA LYS A 374 -5.38 6.29 -27.72
C LYS A 374 -4.35 6.77 -26.70
N ALA A 375 -4.32 8.06 -26.41
CA ALA A 375 -3.39 8.60 -25.43
C ALA A 375 -4.06 9.67 -24.57
N ILE A 376 -3.56 9.82 -23.34
CA ILE A 376 -3.91 10.92 -22.45
C ILE A 376 -2.66 11.80 -22.30
N ILE A 377 -2.78 13.04 -22.74
CA ILE A 377 -1.80 14.08 -22.42
C ILE A 377 -2.17 14.64 -21.05
N SER A 378 -1.25 14.52 -20.11
CA SER A 378 -1.40 14.97 -18.72
C SER A 378 -0.54 16.20 -18.50
N LEU A 379 -1.18 17.32 -18.12
CA LEU A 379 -0.56 18.63 -17.97
C LEU A 379 -0.69 19.16 -16.53
N GLY A 380 0.27 19.97 -16.13
CA GLY A 380 0.18 20.94 -15.04
C GLY A 380 0.90 22.21 -15.46
N TYR A 381 0.36 23.40 -15.26
CA TYR A 381 0.95 24.62 -15.82
C TYR A 381 0.49 25.85 -15.03
N ASP A 382 1.27 26.93 -15.03
CA ASP A 382 0.97 28.15 -14.24
C ASP A 382 0.77 29.46 -15.04
N GLY A 383 1.06 29.45 -16.34
CA GLY A 383 0.65 30.46 -17.32
C GLY A 383 -0.44 29.93 -18.25
N PRO A 384 -1.22 30.80 -18.93
CA PRO A 384 -2.13 30.35 -19.99
C PRO A 384 -1.40 29.51 -21.04
N ILE A 385 -2.07 28.50 -21.60
CA ILE A 385 -1.43 27.55 -22.50
C ILE A 385 -2.35 27.16 -23.66
N LYS A 386 -1.77 26.97 -24.85
CA LYS A 386 -2.42 26.31 -25.99
C LYS A 386 -1.58 25.10 -26.42
N LEU A 387 -2.23 23.97 -26.68
CA LEU A 387 -1.57 22.70 -26.99
C LEU A 387 -2.08 22.11 -28.30
N TRP A 388 -1.12 21.65 -29.12
CA TRP A 388 -1.37 20.87 -30.32
C TRP A 388 -0.69 19.50 -30.25
N PHE A 389 -1.32 18.53 -30.89
CA PHE A 389 -0.75 17.20 -31.10
C PHE A 389 -0.95 16.77 -32.56
N ASN A 390 0.14 16.48 -33.26
CA ASN A 390 0.17 16.18 -34.70
C ASN A 390 -0.57 17.24 -35.54
N GLY A 391 -0.38 18.53 -35.20
CA GLY A 391 -1.01 19.66 -35.89
C GLY A 391 -2.45 19.96 -35.51
N LYS A 392 -3.12 19.10 -34.74
CA LYS A 392 -4.49 19.34 -34.25
C LYS A 392 -4.44 20.08 -32.91
N GLU A 393 -5.15 21.20 -32.78
CA GLU A 393 -5.35 21.85 -31.49
C GLU A 393 -6.22 20.96 -30.61
N LEU A 394 -5.72 20.64 -29.42
CA LEU A 394 -6.42 19.77 -28.47
C LEU A 394 -6.87 20.51 -27.21
N PHE A 395 -6.23 21.63 -26.87
CA PHE A 395 -6.51 22.33 -25.62
C PHE A 395 -6.10 23.79 -25.66
N TYR A 396 -6.96 24.63 -25.06
CA TYR A 396 -6.71 26.03 -24.73
C TYR A 396 -7.10 26.20 -23.26
N GLY A 397 -6.14 26.58 -22.41
CA GLY A 397 -6.34 26.68 -20.96
C GLY A 397 -5.98 28.06 -20.39
N PRO A 398 -6.74 28.55 -19.38
CA PRO A 398 -6.38 29.76 -18.64
C PRO A 398 -5.23 29.47 -17.68
N GLY A 399 -4.41 30.46 -17.34
CA GLY A 399 -3.30 30.29 -16.38
C GLY A 399 -3.77 29.96 -14.97
N LYS A 400 -3.09 29.01 -14.31
CA LYS A 400 -3.41 28.52 -12.96
C LYS A 400 -2.17 28.45 -12.09
N ASN A 401 -1.95 29.43 -11.21
CA ASN A 401 -0.78 29.41 -10.32
C ASN A 401 -1.16 28.78 -8.96
N PRO A 402 -0.43 27.74 -8.47
CA PRO A 402 0.78 27.13 -9.05
C PRO A 402 0.49 26.03 -10.07
N ALA A 403 1.52 25.63 -10.82
CA ALA A 403 1.48 24.51 -11.74
C ALA A 403 1.33 23.19 -10.96
N ILE A 404 0.12 22.62 -10.95
CA ILE A 404 -0.15 21.36 -10.25
C ILE A 404 0.00 20.19 -11.23
N ARG A 405 0.88 19.24 -10.90
CA ARG A 405 1.13 18.03 -11.70
C ARG A 405 -0.17 17.32 -12.05
N ASP A 406 -0.28 16.91 -13.31
CA ASP A 406 -1.35 16.05 -13.81
C ASP A 406 -2.78 16.60 -13.63
N GLN A 407 -2.92 17.89 -13.34
CA GLN A 407 -4.20 18.54 -13.06
C GLN A 407 -5.14 18.53 -14.27
N THR A 408 -4.60 18.62 -15.48
CA THR A 408 -5.38 18.68 -16.71
C THR A 408 -5.11 17.45 -17.55
N LYS A 409 -6.18 16.76 -17.98
CA LYS A 409 -6.12 15.56 -18.82
C LYS A 409 -6.78 15.85 -20.17
N ILE A 410 -6.06 15.57 -21.25
CA ILE A 410 -6.50 15.84 -22.62
C ILE A 410 -6.39 14.53 -23.41
N TYR A 411 -7.46 14.13 -24.08
CA TYR A 411 -7.48 12.91 -24.88
C TYR A 411 -6.95 13.17 -26.28
N ALA A 412 -6.05 12.30 -26.73
CA ALA A 412 -5.39 12.34 -28.03
C ALA A 412 -5.39 10.97 -28.70
N THR A 413 -5.03 10.93 -29.97
CA THR A 413 -4.76 9.69 -30.71
C THR A 413 -3.36 9.76 -31.27
N ALA A 414 -2.49 8.86 -30.82
CA ALA A 414 -1.12 8.74 -31.31
C ALA A 414 -1.09 7.79 -32.51
N LYS A 415 -0.35 8.17 -33.55
CA LYS A 415 -0.04 7.28 -34.68
C LYS A 415 1.20 6.45 -34.34
N LYS A 416 1.31 5.26 -34.94
CA LYS A 416 2.58 4.52 -34.95
C LYS A 416 3.72 5.39 -35.49
N GLY A 417 4.89 5.31 -34.86
CA GLY A 417 6.07 6.10 -35.20
C GLY A 417 6.08 7.47 -34.51
N ASN A 418 6.72 8.46 -35.15
CA ASN A 418 6.92 9.78 -34.55
C ASN A 418 5.64 10.61 -34.48
N ASN A 419 5.37 11.23 -33.33
CA ASN A 419 4.29 12.16 -33.06
C ASN A 419 4.87 13.46 -32.53
N GLN A 420 4.25 14.58 -32.90
CA GLN A 420 4.70 15.91 -32.46
C GLN A 420 3.72 16.51 -31.49
N ILE A 421 4.23 16.97 -30.34
CA ILE A 421 3.50 17.80 -29.39
C ILE A 421 4.09 19.22 -29.45
N ALA A 422 3.22 20.22 -29.48
CA ALA A 422 3.63 21.62 -29.37
C ALA A 422 2.76 22.32 -28.32
N ILE A 423 3.39 23.20 -27.58
CA ILE A 423 2.79 24.01 -26.52
C ILE A 423 3.17 25.47 -26.79
N ALA A 424 2.19 26.37 -26.81
CA ALA A 424 2.40 27.80 -26.67
C ALA A 424 2.09 28.18 -25.22
N PHE A 425 3.08 28.71 -24.51
CA PHE A 425 2.95 29.13 -23.12
C PHE A 425 3.00 30.65 -23.04
N ASP A 426 1.96 31.24 -22.47
CA ASP A 426 1.91 32.67 -22.17
C ASP A 426 2.53 32.92 -20.79
N THR A 427 3.55 33.79 -20.75
CA THR A 427 4.24 34.11 -19.49
C THR A 427 3.36 34.86 -18.50
N ASN A 428 2.14 35.27 -18.89
CA ASN A 428 1.16 35.96 -18.06
C ASN A 428 1.76 37.22 -17.42
N ASN A 429 2.33 38.10 -18.25
CA ASN A 429 3.10 39.26 -17.82
C ASN A 429 4.31 38.89 -16.94
N GLY A 430 5.02 37.81 -17.30
CA GLY A 430 6.22 37.35 -16.58
C GLY A 430 5.96 36.60 -15.26
N LYS A 431 4.70 36.24 -14.97
CA LYS A 431 4.30 35.57 -13.71
C LYS A 431 4.22 34.04 -13.82
N GLY A 432 4.07 33.49 -15.03
CA GLY A 432 4.09 32.05 -15.28
C GLY A 432 5.51 31.52 -15.32
N TRP A 433 5.77 30.40 -14.65
CA TRP A 433 7.10 29.79 -14.55
C TRP A 433 7.27 28.60 -15.49
N GLY A 434 6.20 27.89 -15.85
CA GLY A 434 6.28 26.79 -16.78
C GLY A 434 5.22 25.72 -16.61
N PHE A 435 5.58 24.49 -16.97
CA PHE A 435 4.63 23.39 -17.03
C PHE A 435 5.26 22.00 -16.85
N PHE A 436 4.41 21.04 -16.54
CA PHE A 436 4.60 19.61 -16.59
C PHE A 436 3.82 19.06 -17.77
N CYS A 437 4.39 18.13 -18.53
CA CYS A 437 3.67 17.44 -19.60
C CYS A 437 4.17 16.00 -19.78
N LYS A 438 3.24 15.04 -19.79
CA LYS A 438 3.51 13.63 -20.11
C LYS A 438 2.40 13.07 -21.00
N ILE A 439 2.72 12.10 -21.85
CA ILE A 439 1.74 11.45 -22.73
C ILE A 439 1.65 9.97 -22.41
N ILE A 440 0.49 9.55 -21.93
CA ILE A 440 0.21 8.21 -21.43
C ILE A 440 -0.56 7.44 -22.51
N PRO A 441 -0.01 6.38 -23.12
CA PRO A 441 -0.79 5.51 -23.98
C PRO A 441 -1.89 4.82 -23.18
N VAL A 442 -3.08 4.77 -23.76
CA VAL A 442 -4.27 4.11 -23.22
C VAL A 442 -4.54 2.92 -24.12
N ASP A 443 -3.91 1.81 -23.78
CA ASP A 443 -4.09 0.51 -24.45
C ASP A 443 -5.30 -0.25 -23.91
#